data_AF-A0AAD7QTH5-F1
#
_entry.id   AF-A0AAD7QTH5-F1
#
_cell.length_a   1.000
_cell.length_b   1.000
_cell.length_c   1.000
_cell.angle_alpha   90.00
_cell.angle_beta   90.00
_cell.angle_gamma   90.00
#
_symmetry.space_group_name_H-M   'P 1'
#
loop_
_entity.id
_entity.type
_entity.pdbx_description
1 polymer ?
#
loop_
_entity_poly.entity_id
_entity_poly.type
_entity_poly.pdbx_seq_one_letter_code
_entity_poly.pdbx_strand_id
1 'polypeptide(L)'
;MSGEETPATRRSFRVLETMPDGVHKRKLEKIKKTLSHNADVKRSYRKTLKRMGLEVPPPLPSRENGVKRSTSKDADSSDEDKYQNAARQVEEADQKPVDRRNKKPKLSRYKREEAAAAKLRGELEAAQLERERREGERRQRIEQRQTKKKKMMQYTRTGQPKLGARVDVLLDKIRKIT
;
A
#
# COMPACT_ATOMS: atom_id res chain seq x y z
N MET A 1 -51.70 -53.48 -3.91
CA MET A 1 -51.13 -52.23 -4.44
C MET A 1 -50.75 -51.36 -3.25
N SER A 2 -49.67 -51.73 -2.57
CA SER A 2 -49.14 -51.05 -1.38
C SER A 2 -48.06 -50.06 -1.83
N GLY A 3 -48.34 -48.77 -1.68
CA GLY A 3 -47.38 -47.70 -1.96
C GLY A 3 -46.43 -47.51 -0.78
N GLU A 4 -45.13 -47.60 -1.04
CA GLU A 4 -44.07 -47.26 -0.08
C GLU A 4 -43.82 -45.75 -0.10
N GLU A 5 -44.02 -45.08 1.04
CA GLU A 5 -43.63 -43.69 1.25
C GLU A 5 -42.19 -43.63 1.79
N THR A 6 -41.30 -42.94 1.07
CA THR A 6 -39.91 -42.73 1.50
C THR A 6 -39.81 -41.58 2.52
N PRO A 7 -39.07 -41.75 3.64
CA PRO A 7 -39.00 -40.74 4.70
C PRO A 7 -38.18 -39.51 4.27
N ALA A 8 -38.72 -38.32 4.54
CA ALA A 8 -38.08 -37.05 4.25
C ALA A 8 -36.73 -36.90 4.98
N THR A 9 -35.64 -36.96 4.23
CA THR A 9 -34.29 -36.67 4.73
C THR A 9 -34.19 -35.21 5.21
N ARG A 10 -33.81 -35.02 6.47
CA ARG A 10 -33.59 -33.71 7.08
C ARG A 10 -32.51 -32.94 6.30
N ARG A 11 -32.84 -31.74 5.83
CA ARG A 11 -31.92 -30.83 5.14
C ARG A 11 -30.83 -30.38 6.13
N SER A 12 -29.58 -30.77 5.92
CA SER A 12 -28.46 -30.30 6.73
C SER A 12 -28.23 -28.80 6.56
N PHE A 13 -27.78 -28.13 7.62
CA PHE A 13 -27.48 -26.70 7.62
C PHE A 13 -26.35 -26.40 6.61
N ARG A 14 -26.65 -25.65 5.54
CA ARG A 14 -25.63 -25.20 4.58
C ARG A 14 -24.97 -23.93 5.11
N VAL A 15 -23.70 -24.02 5.49
CA VAL A 15 -22.90 -22.85 5.84
C VAL A 15 -22.67 -22.04 4.56
N LEU A 16 -23.15 -20.80 4.53
CA LEU A 16 -22.97 -19.87 3.42
C LEU A 16 -21.48 -19.54 3.22
N GLU A 17 -20.98 -19.64 1.98
CA GLU A 17 -19.56 -19.38 1.62
C GLU A 17 -19.09 -17.96 1.95
N THR A 18 -20.01 -17.03 2.17
CA THR A 18 -19.74 -15.63 2.52
C THR A 18 -19.68 -15.39 4.04
N MET A 19 -19.39 -16.42 4.83
CA MET A 19 -19.06 -16.21 6.25
C MET A 19 -17.72 -15.46 6.35
N PRO A 20 -17.60 -14.45 7.22
CA PRO A 20 -16.36 -13.74 7.44
C PRO A 20 -15.28 -14.75 7.84
N ASP A 21 -14.27 -14.88 6.98
CA ASP A 21 -13.15 -15.78 7.21
C ASP A 21 -12.63 -15.61 8.65
N GLY A 22 -12.50 -16.75 9.35
CA GLY A 22 -12.26 -16.78 10.79
C GLY A 22 -11.03 -15.95 11.19
N VAL A 23 -10.99 -15.53 12.45
CA VAL A 23 -9.94 -14.66 13.01
C VAL A 23 -8.53 -15.14 12.65
N HIS A 24 -8.31 -16.46 12.60
CA HIS A 24 -7.03 -17.05 12.21
C HIS A 24 -6.62 -16.71 10.78
N LYS A 25 -7.53 -16.84 9.80
CA LYS A 25 -7.25 -16.53 8.39
C LYS A 25 -6.92 -15.04 8.21
N ARG A 26 -7.67 -14.14 8.86
CA ARG A 26 -7.37 -12.69 8.87
C ARG A 26 -6.00 -12.38 9.44
N LYS A 27 -5.62 -13.06 10.54
CA LYS A 27 -4.28 -12.93 11.14
C LYS A 27 -3.20 -13.41 10.17
N LEU A 28 -3.38 -14.57 9.55
CA LEU A 28 -2.43 -15.08 8.55
C LEU A 28 -2.28 -14.13 7.36
N GLU A 29 -3.38 -13.60 6.83
CA GLU A 29 -3.32 -12.61 5.76
C GLU A 29 -2.60 -11.33 6.19
N LYS A 30 -2.85 -10.85 7.41
CA LYS A 30 -2.16 -9.68 7.96
C LYS A 30 -0.66 -9.95 8.07
N ILE A 31 -0.25 -11.10 8.61
CA ILE A 31 1.16 -11.51 8.71
C ILE A 31 1.79 -11.60 7.32
N LYS A 32 1.11 -12.21 6.35
CA LYS A 32 1.60 -12.30 4.97
C LYS A 32 1.80 -10.91 4.36
N LYS A 33 0.81 -10.02 4.49
CA LYS A 33 0.87 -8.64 3.98
C LYS A 33 2.01 -7.85 4.63
N THR A 34 2.20 -7.95 5.96
CA THR A 34 3.27 -7.24 6.65
C THR A 34 4.65 -7.77 6.26
N LEU A 35 4.81 -9.09 6.12
CA LEU A 35 6.08 -9.70 5.68
C LEU A 35 6.44 -9.31 4.24
N SER A 36 5.48 -9.38 3.31
CA SER A 36 5.69 -8.92 1.93
C SER A 36 6.08 -7.45 1.88
N HIS A 37 5.36 -6.58 2.60
CA HIS A 37 5.68 -5.15 2.64
C HIS A 37 7.08 -4.87 3.19
N ASN A 38 7.46 -5.52 4.29
CA ASN A 38 8.80 -5.38 4.87
C ASN A 38 9.90 -5.84 3.91
N ALA A 39 9.65 -6.89 3.11
CA ALA A 39 10.57 -7.35 2.08
C ALA A 39 10.72 -6.32 0.95
N ASP A 40 9.61 -5.72 0.51
CA ASP A 40 9.60 -4.68 -0.52
C ASP A 40 10.34 -3.42 -0.07
N VAL A 41 10.11 -2.97 1.18
CA VAL A 41 10.83 -1.83 1.79
C VAL A 41 12.33 -2.10 1.86
N LYS A 42 12.74 -3.30 2.31
CA LYS A 42 14.16 -3.68 2.32
C LYS A 42 14.75 -3.70 0.91
N ARG A 43 13.99 -4.16 -0.08
CA ARG A 43 14.43 -4.19 -1.49
C ARG A 43 14.58 -2.79 -2.07
N SER A 44 13.63 -1.89 -1.82
CA SER A 44 13.71 -0.50 -2.29
C SER A 44 14.86 0.26 -1.62
N TYR A 45 15.05 0.09 -0.31
CA TYR A 45 16.14 0.69 0.43
C TYR A 45 17.52 0.24 -0.07
N ARG A 46 17.69 -1.07 -0.33
CA ARG A 46 18.92 -1.58 -0.95
C ARG A 46 19.17 -0.98 -2.34
N LYS A 47 18.11 -0.78 -3.14
CA LYS A 47 18.23 -0.12 -4.46
C LYS A 47 18.66 1.34 -4.33
N THR A 48 18.11 2.09 -3.36
CA THR A 48 18.50 3.49 -3.14
C THR A 48 19.93 3.62 -2.66
N LEU A 49 20.39 2.73 -1.76
CA LEU A 49 21.79 2.69 -1.34
C LEU A 49 22.75 2.48 -2.53
N LYS A 50 22.45 1.50 -3.40
CA LYS A 50 23.23 1.26 -4.63
C LYS A 50 23.27 2.50 -5.52
N ARG A 51 22.13 3.17 -5.71
CA ARG A 51 22.05 4.38 -6.54
C ARG A 51 22.87 5.54 -5.96
N MET A 52 22.99 5.62 -4.63
CA MET A 52 23.76 6.64 -3.94
C MET A 52 25.25 6.29 -3.79
N GLY A 53 25.69 5.13 -4.30
CA GLY A 53 27.07 4.66 -4.16
C GLY A 53 27.44 4.27 -2.71
N LEU A 54 26.45 4.11 -1.84
CA LEU A 54 26.65 3.68 -0.46
C LEU A 54 26.75 2.15 -0.41
N GLU A 55 27.64 1.65 0.44
CA GLU A 55 27.84 0.22 0.63
C GLU A 55 26.54 -0.46 1.08
N VAL A 56 26.15 -1.54 0.39
CA VAL A 56 24.97 -2.32 0.76
C VAL A 56 25.40 -3.41 1.72
N PRO A 57 24.90 -3.43 2.96
CA PRO A 57 25.27 -4.48 3.91
C PRO A 57 24.85 -5.84 3.35
N PRO A 58 25.73 -6.86 3.45
CA PRO A 58 25.45 -8.19 2.93
C PRO A 58 24.19 -8.76 3.59
N PRO A 59 23.40 -9.58 2.88
CA PRO A 59 22.24 -10.23 3.47
C PRO A 59 22.72 -11.10 4.64
N LEU A 60 22.16 -10.86 5.83
CA LEU A 60 22.41 -11.73 6.98
C LEU A 60 22.08 -13.17 6.58
N PRO A 61 22.89 -14.16 7.00
CA PRO A 61 22.61 -15.55 6.72
C PRO A 61 21.20 -15.88 7.23
N SER A 62 20.37 -16.44 6.34
CA SER A 62 19.05 -16.91 6.71
C SER A 62 19.23 -17.98 7.76
N ARG A 63 18.77 -17.73 8.99
CA ARG A 63 18.77 -18.72 10.06
C ARG A 63 17.76 -19.79 9.65
N GLU A 64 18.24 -20.82 8.95
CA GLU A 64 17.42 -21.94 8.52
C GLU A 64 16.74 -22.56 9.76
N ASN A 65 15.42 -22.44 9.79
CA ASN A 65 14.46 -23.27 10.54
C ASN A 65 14.97 -23.90 11.85
N GLY A 66 14.95 -23.12 12.93
CA GLY A 66 15.24 -23.61 14.28
C GLY A 66 14.22 -23.14 15.32
N VAL A 67 12.93 -23.42 15.14
CA VAL A 67 11.97 -23.32 16.26
C VAL A 67 12.13 -24.57 17.12
N LYS A 68 13.20 -24.62 17.92
CA LYS A 68 13.23 -25.44 19.13
C LYS A 68 12.72 -24.53 20.26
N ARG A 69 11.47 -24.78 20.65
CA ARG A 69 10.82 -24.19 21.81
C ARG A 69 11.59 -24.66 23.06
N SER A 70 12.47 -23.84 23.62
CA SER A 70 13.16 -24.12 24.88
C SER A 70 12.36 -23.55 26.06
N THR A 71 11.74 -24.45 26.81
CA THR A 71 11.23 -24.21 28.17
C THR A 71 12.35 -24.56 29.18
N SER A 72 12.97 -23.55 29.80
CA SER A 72 13.77 -23.66 31.06
C SER A 72 14.40 -22.28 31.31
N LYS A 73 14.00 -21.57 32.37
CA LYS A 73 14.68 -21.49 33.68
C LYS A 73 16.10 -20.92 33.62
N ASP A 74 16.24 -19.75 34.26
CA ASP A 74 17.38 -19.24 35.03
C ASP A 74 18.77 -19.26 34.37
N ALA A 75 19.22 -18.09 33.91
CA ALA A 75 20.65 -17.75 33.86
C ALA A 75 20.82 -16.22 33.84
N ASP A 76 21.16 -15.72 35.02
CA ASP A 76 21.83 -14.45 35.28
C ASP A 76 23.06 -14.30 34.37
N SER A 77 23.22 -13.15 33.71
CA SER A 77 24.40 -12.84 32.91
C SER A 77 24.68 -11.34 32.96
N SER A 78 25.75 -11.05 33.66
CA SER A 78 26.41 -9.78 33.92
C SER A 78 26.67 -8.97 32.65
N ASP A 79 26.31 -7.69 32.69
CA ASP A 79 26.55 -6.67 31.66
C ASP A 79 27.76 -5.83 32.11
N GLU A 80 28.95 -6.42 32.04
CA GLU A 80 30.25 -5.75 32.20
C GLU A 80 31.00 -5.95 30.89
N ASP A 81 31.27 -4.84 30.18
CA ASP A 81 32.34 -4.64 29.18
C ASP A 81 31.88 -3.80 27.98
N LYS A 82 31.86 -2.47 28.15
CA LYS A 82 31.86 -1.54 27.01
C LYS A 82 32.48 -0.16 27.24
N TYR A 83 33.48 -0.07 28.11
CA TYR A 83 34.21 1.18 28.36
C TYR A 83 35.73 1.05 28.25
N GLN A 84 36.25 0.51 27.15
CA GLN A 84 37.67 0.70 26.79
C GLN A 84 37.81 0.74 25.27
N ASN A 85 37.76 1.94 24.67
CA ASN A 85 38.44 2.29 23.40
C ASN A 85 38.05 3.71 22.94
N ALA A 86 38.46 4.73 23.70
CA ALA A 86 38.41 6.12 23.24
C ALA A 86 39.59 6.96 23.75
N ALA A 87 40.75 6.33 23.97
CA ALA A 87 41.97 7.03 24.36
C ALA A 87 43.12 6.61 23.45
N ARG A 88 43.26 7.27 22.30
CA ARG A 88 44.55 7.70 21.72
C ARG A 88 44.38 8.35 20.35
N GLN A 89 45.03 9.52 20.22
CA GLN A 89 45.43 10.25 19.01
C GLN A 89 44.37 11.14 18.35
N VAL A 90 44.41 12.45 18.65
CA VAL A 90 44.84 13.51 17.72
C VAL A 90 45.34 14.70 18.57
N GLU A 91 46.65 14.97 18.55
CA GLU A 91 47.21 16.26 18.96
C GLU A 91 47.11 17.27 17.80
N GLU A 92 47.18 18.55 18.16
CA GLU A 92 47.13 19.76 17.30
C GLU A 92 45.75 20.14 16.74
N ALA A 93 45.01 20.92 17.54
CA ALA A 93 43.90 21.74 17.06
C ALA A 93 44.19 23.21 17.34
N ASP A 94 44.43 23.96 16.26
CA ASP A 94 44.36 25.42 16.20
C ASP A 94 43.11 25.93 16.93
N GLN A 95 43.30 26.76 17.94
CA GLN A 95 42.22 27.41 18.68
C GLN A 95 41.57 28.51 17.82
N LYS A 96 40.64 28.12 16.95
CA LYS A 96 39.72 29.08 16.32
C LYS A 96 38.68 29.54 17.36
N PRO A 97 38.37 30.84 17.45
CA PRO A 97 37.35 31.35 18.36
C PRO A 97 36.00 30.71 18.01
N VAL A 98 35.41 30.02 18.99
CA VAL A 98 34.12 29.35 18.83
C VAL A 98 33.04 30.41 18.81
N ASP A 99 32.58 30.80 17.62
CA ASP A 99 31.43 31.68 17.45
C ASP A 99 30.24 31.11 18.23
N ARG A 100 29.81 31.84 19.26
CA ARG A 100 28.63 31.53 20.08
C ARG A 100 27.40 31.65 19.19
N ARG A 101 27.04 30.57 18.50
CA ARG A 101 25.83 30.48 17.67
C ARG A 101 24.62 30.85 18.53
N ASN A 102 23.94 31.95 18.16
CA ASN A 102 22.68 32.38 18.76
C ASN A 102 21.66 31.23 18.72
N LYS A 103 21.30 30.70 19.89
CA LYS A 103 20.32 29.61 20.01
C LYS A 103 18.94 30.17 19.67
N LYS A 104 18.29 29.61 18.64
CA LYS A 104 16.91 29.97 18.28
C LYS A 104 15.97 29.75 19.48
N PRO A 105 14.98 30.63 19.71
CA PRO A 105 14.02 30.47 20.80
C PRO A 105 13.22 29.18 20.61
N LYS A 106 13.07 28.40 21.67
CA LYS A 106 12.28 27.16 21.65
C LYS A 106 10.81 27.53 21.46
N LEU A 107 10.20 27.12 20.34
CA LEU A 107 8.74 27.26 20.18
C LEU A 107 8.02 26.50 21.30
N SER A 108 7.00 27.15 21.88
CA SER A 108 6.12 26.53 22.87
C SER A 108 5.45 25.28 22.31
N ARG A 109 5.15 24.33 23.19
CA ARG A 109 4.49 23.06 22.85
C ARG A 109 3.21 23.28 22.03
N TYR A 110 2.40 24.25 22.46
CA TYR A 110 1.15 24.62 21.80
C TYR A 110 1.33 25.00 20.32
N LYS A 111 2.30 25.86 20.01
CA LYS A 111 2.58 26.28 18.62
C LYS A 111 3.05 25.12 17.73
N ARG A 112 3.73 24.11 18.32
CA ARG A 112 4.14 22.90 17.58
C ARG A 112 2.94 22.02 17.26
N GLU A 113 2.00 21.88 18.19
CA GLU A 113 0.78 21.10 18.02
C GLU A 113 -0.15 21.75 17.00
N GLU A 114 -0.30 23.08 17.02
CA GLU A 114 -1.05 23.81 15.99
C GLU A 114 -0.46 23.63 14.59
N ALA A 115 0.87 23.75 14.46
CA ALA A 115 1.54 23.55 13.18
C ALA A 115 1.38 22.10 12.68
N ALA A 116 1.38 21.11 13.57
CA ALA A 116 1.13 19.72 13.20
C ALA A 116 -0.33 19.51 12.76
N ALA A 117 -1.30 20.09 13.48
CA ALA A 117 -2.71 20.03 13.11
C ALA A 117 -3.00 20.69 11.76
N ALA A 118 -2.37 21.84 11.48
CA ALA A 118 -2.49 22.53 10.20
C ALA A 118 -1.96 21.68 9.04
N LYS A 119 -0.82 21.00 9.23
CA LYS A 119 -0.27 20.07 8.22
C LYS A 119 -1.21 18.91 7.94
N LEU A 120 -1.74 18.28 8.99
CA LEU A 120 -2.68 17.17 8.84
C LEU A 120 -3.96 17.59 8.10
N ARG A 121 -4.50 18.78 8.40
CA ARG A 121 -5.67 19.31 7.67
C ARG A 121 -5.35 19.53 6.19
N GLY A 122 -4.23 20.19 5.89
CA GLY A 122 -3.80 20.42 4.51
C GLY A 122 -3.56 19.13 3.72
N GLU A 123 -2.97 18.11 4.33
CA GLU A 123 -2.76 16.80 3.70
C GLU A 123 -4.09 16.09 3.39
N LEU A 124 -5.06 16.14 4.31
CA LEU A 124 -6.38 15.57 4.11
C LEU A 124 -7.17 16.29 3.01
N GLU A 125 -7.16 17.62 3.02
CA GLU A 125 -7.80 18.44 1.99
C GLU A 125 -7.20 18.19 0.60
N ALA A 126 -5.86 18.14 0.50
CA ALA A 126 -5.18 17.82 -0.74
C ALA A 126 -5.52 16.41 -1.25
N ALA A 127 -5.57 15.42 -0.35
CA ALA A 127 -5.95 14.05 -0.72
C ALA A 127 -7.41 13.94 -1.18
N GLN A 128 -8.32 14.71 -0.57
CA GLN A 128 -9.72 14.77 -1.00
C GLN A 128 -9.84 15.40 -2.39
N LEU A 129 -9.16 16.52 -2.63
CA LEU A 129 -9.16 17.19 -3.93
C LEU A 129 -8.62 16.28 -5.06
N GLU A 130 -7.53 15.56 -4.81
CA GLU A 130 -6.98 14.61 -5.80
C GLU A 130 -7.97 13.49 -6.11
N ARG A 131 -8.66 12.97 -5.07
CA ARG A 131 -9.68 11.93 -5.23
C ARG A 131 -10.86 12.44 -6.05
N GLU A 132 -11.38 13.62 -5.74
CA GLU A 132 -12.49 14.24 -6.46
C GLU A 132 -12.15 14.49 -7.93
N ARG A 133 -10.93 14.97 -8.21
CA ARG A 133 -10.46 15.14 -9.59
C ARG A 133 -10.45 13.82 -10.35
N ARG A 134 -9.86 12.77 -9.77
CA ARG A 134 -9.80 11.44 -10.39
C ARG A 134 -11.20 10.84 -10.59
N GLU A 135 -12.10 11.03 -9.64
CA GLU A 135 -13.49 10.59 -9.76
C GLU A 135 -14.25 11.39 -10.85
N GLY A 136 -14.03 12.69 -10.95
CA GLY A 136 -14.58 13.54 -12.01
C GLY A 136 -14.14 13.07 -13.40
N GLU A 137 -12.85 12.85 -13.61
CA GLU A 137 -12.31 12.32 -14.88
C GLU A 137 -12.92 10.95 -15.23
N ARG A 138 -13.07 10.06 -14.24
CA ARG A 138 -13.73 8.76 -14.43
C ARG A 138 -15.20 8.92 -14.81
N ARG A 139 -15.95 9.81 -14.14
CA ARG A 139 -17.37 10.07 -14.42
C ARG A 139 -17.55 10.61 -15.83
N GLN A 140 -16.76 11.59 -16.24
CA GLN A 140 -16.77 12.12 -17.61
C GLN A 140 -16.51 11.03 -18.64
N ARG A 141 -15.53 10.15 -18.41
CA ARG A 141 -15.22 9.04 -19.33
C ARG A 141 -16.37 8.03 -19.43
N ILE A 142 -17.03 7.74 -18.31
CA ILE A 142 -18.20 6.85 -18.27
C ILE A 142 -19.38 7.50 -19.02
N GLU A 143 -19.64 8.78 -18.77
CA GLU A 143 -20.70 9.53 -19.45
C GLU A 143 -20.47 9.58 -20.96
N GLN A 144 -19.26 9.92 -21.41
CA GLN A 144 -18.89 9.89 -22.83
C GLN A 144 -19.10 8.50 -23.46
N ARG A 145 -18.80 7.41 -22.73
CA ARG A 145 -19.05 6.05 -23.20
C ARG A 145 -20.56 5.77 -23.30
N GLN A 146 -21.33 6.21 -22.31
CA GLN A 146 -22.78 6.03 -22.31
C GLN A 146 -23.46 6.83 -23.42
N THR A 147 -23.08 8.09 -23.63
CA THR A 147 -23.60 8.91 -24.72
C THR A 147 -23.26 8.31 -26.08
N LYS A 148 -22.01 7.88 -26.29
CA LYS A 148 -21.59 7.15 -27.51
C LYS A 148 -22.38 5.86 -27.69
N LYS A 149 -22.55 5.06 -26.64
CA LYS A 149 -23.36 3.83 -26.68
C LYS A 149 -24.81 4.11 -27.05
N LYS A 150 -25.43 5.12 -26.44
CA LYS A 150 -26.80 5.55 -26.76
C LYS A 150 -26.93 6.00 -28.21
N LYS A 151 -25.98 6.80 -28.73
CA LYS A 151 -25.93 7.22 -30.14
C LYS A 151 -25.83 6.02 -31.08
N MET A 152 -24.93 5.06 -30.78
CA MET A 152 -24.71 3.85 -31.58
C MET A 152 -25.85 2.84 -31.56
N MET A 153 -26.65 2.85 -30.48
CA MET A 153 -27.84 2.02 -30.30
C MET A 153 -29.11 2.61 -30.93
N GLN A 154 -29.04 3.75 -31.61
CA GLN A 154 -30.22 4.29 -32.28
C GLN A 154 -30.56 3.46 -33.52
N TYR A 155 -31.82 3.04 -33.60
CA TYR A 155 -32.38 2.30 -34.73
C TYR A 155 -33.41 3.17 -35.48
N THR A 156 -33.58 2.90 -36.76
CA THR A 156 -34.64 3.45 -37.60
C THR A 156 -35.97 2.78 -37.26
N ARG A 157 -37.08 3.32 -37.78
CA ARG A 157 -38.41 2.72 -37.61
C ARG A 157 -38.48 1.28 -38.14
N THR A 158 -37.66 0.95 -39.14
CA THR A 158 -37.51 -0.38 -39.73
C THR A 158 -36.59 -1.32 -38.94
N GLY A 159 -36.07 -0.88 -37.78
CA GLY A 159 -35.18 -1.68 -36.92
C GLY A 159 -33.73 -1.75 -37.41
N GLN A 160 -33.37 -1.03 -38.47
CA GLN A 160 -31.99 -0.96 -38.96
C GLN A 160 -31.19 0.06 -38.14
N PRO A 161 -29.91 -0.19 -37.86
CA PRO A 161 -29.09 0.79 -37.14
C PRO A 161 -28.96 2.08 -37.96
N LYS A 162 -29.14 3.25 -37.31
CA LYS A 162 -29.02 4.54 -38.00
C LYS A 162 -27.59 4.75 -38.52
N LEU A 163 -27.43 4.77 -39.84
CA LEU A 163 -26.13 4.95 -40.51
C LEU A 163 -25.39 6.20 -40.03
N GLY A 164 -26.10 7.33 -39.86
CA GLY A 164 -25.56 8.61 -39.37
C GLY A 164 -24.80 8.52 -38.04
N ALA A 165 -25.12 7.56 -37.17
CA ALA A 165 -24.41 7.36 -35.91
C ALA A 165 -23.09 6.59 -36.07
N ARG A 166 -22.93 5.86 -37.19
CA ARG A 166 -21.80 4.96 -37.46
C ARG A 166 -20.86 5.48 -38.56
N VAL A 167 -21.22 6.54 -39.29
CA VAL A 167 -20.46 7.09 -40.42
C VAL A 167 -19.00 7.32 -40.05
N ASP A 168 -18.71 7.99 -38.93
CA ASP A 168 -17.33 8.29 -38.52
C ASP A 168 -16.48 7.02 -38.34
N VAL A 169 -17.06 5.96 -37.74
CA VAL A 169 -16.38 4.67 -37.55
C VAL A 169 -16.15 3.96 -38.88
N LEU A 170 -17.08 4.10 -39.83
CA LEU A 170 -16.93 3.58 -41.19
C LEU A 170 -15.83 4.33 -41.94
N LEU A 171 -15.77 5.66 -41.84
CA LEU A 171 -14.73 6.48 -42.44
C LEU A 171 -13.34 6.15 -41.88
N ASP A 172 -13.21 5.99 -40.56
CA ASP A 172 -11.96 5.58 -39.91
C ASP A 172 -11.47 4.20 -40.39
N LYS A 173 -12.39 3.28 -40.66
CA LYS A 173 -12.04 1.96 -41.21
C LYS A 173 -11.56 2.05 -42.65
N ILE A 174 -12.25 2.82 -43.49
CA ILE A 174 -11.83 3.04 -44.89
C ILE A 174 -10.43 3.66 -44.90
N ARG A 175 -10.19 4.71 -44.11
CA ARG A 175 -8.86 5.36 -43.95
C ARG A 175 -7.74 4.45 -43.45
N LYS A 176 -8.05 3.32 -42.80
CA LYS A 176 -7.05 2.33 -42.38
C LYS A 176 -6.73 1.29 -43.44
N ILE A 177 -7.65 1.06 -44.36
CA ILE A 177 -7.51 0.09 -45.45
C ILE A 177 -6.84 0.74 -46.65
N THR A 178 -7.13 2.02 -46.87
CA THR A 178 -6.47 2.87 -47.89
C THR A 178 -5.12 3.32 -47.38
#